data_AF-A0A6P2AU33-F1
#
_entry.id   AF-A0A6P2AU33-F1
#
_cell.length_a   1.000
_cell.length_b   1.000
_cell.length_c   1.000
_cell.angle_alpha   90.00
_cell.angle_beta   90.00
_cell.angle_gamma   90.00
#
_symmetry.space_group_name_H-M   'P 1'
#
loop_
_entity.id
_entity.type
_entity.pdbx_description
1 polymer ?
#
loop_
_entity_poly.entity_id
_entity_poly.type
_entity_poly.pdbx_seq_one_letter_code
_entity_poly.pdbx_strand_id
1 'polypeptide(L)' 'QIIPGFGELFRMLSFEAVGSRAMTSQALGGIMGKTLVFILPGSTAAVTLALDRLIIPELSHLLKQLHGSPPDGQK' A
#
# COMPACT_ATOMS: atom_id res chain seq x y z
N GLN A 1 10.00 -0.02 8.02
CA GLN A 1 9.05 1.08 8.27
C GLN A 1 7.66 0.66 7.84
N ILE A 2 6.67 0.73 8.73
CA ILE A 2 5.27 0.52 8.35
C ILE A 2 4.74 1.76 7.66
N ILE A 3 3.84 1.59 6.69
CA ILE A 3 3.05 2.65 6.05
C ILE A 3 1.61 2.49 6.57
N PRO A 4 1.24 3.10 7.72
CA PRO A 4 -0.06 2.88 8.35
C PRO A 4 -1.23 3.25 7.44
N GLY A 5 -1.05 4.32 6.66
CA GLY A 5 -2.04 4.82 5.71
C GLY A 5 -2.46 3.80 4.65
N PHE A 6 -1.62 2.82 4.31
CA PHE A 6 -2.03 1.75 3.39
C PHE A 6 -3.17 0.91 3.97
N GLY A 7 -3.03 0.44 5.22
CA GLY A 7 -4.04 -0.40 5.86
C GLY A 7 -5.33 0.37 6.15
N GLU A 8 -5.20 1.65 6.50
CA GLU A 8 -6.33 2.55 6.73
C GLU A 8 -7.14 2.78 5.45
N LEU A 9 -6.48 3.19 4.36
CA LEU A 9 -7.13 3.42 3.06
C LEU A 9 -7.70 2.12 2.48
N PHE A 10 -6.98 1.01 2.60
CA PHE A 10 -7.49 -0.28 2.14
C PHE A 10 -8.76 -0.67 2.88
N ARG A 11 -8.83 -0.45 4.20
CA ARG A 11 -10.02 -0.73 5.00
C ARG A 11 -11.20 0.15 4.58
N MET A 12 -10.96 1.43 4.34
CA MET A 12 -11.97 2.38 3.87
C MET A 12 -12.54 1.94 2.51
N LEU A 13 -11.68 1.68 1.52
CA LEU A 13 -12.10 1.20 0.20
C LEU A 13 -12.80 -0.16 0.27
N SER A 14 -12.32 -1.05 1.15
CA SER A 14 -12.98 -2.34 1.38
C SER A 14 -14.36 -2.15 1.99
N PHE A 15 -14.56 -1.16 2.86
CA PHE A 15 -15.86 -0.89 3.47
C PHE A 15 -16.88 -0.44 2.41
N GLU A 16 -16.45 0.35 1.43
CA GLU A 16 -17.29 0.71 0.27
C GLU A 16 -17.65 -0.52 -0.58
N ALA A 17 -16.72 -1.47 -0.74
CA ALA A 17 -16.91 -2.64 -1.59
C ALA A 17 -17.70 -3.78 -0.92
N VAL A 18 -17.46 -4.06 0.37
CA VAL A 18 -18.00 -5.23 1.08
C VAL A 18 -18.64 -4.92 2.44
N GLY A 19 -18.82 -3.64 2.77
CA GLY A 19 -19.44 -3.18 4.01
C GLY A 19 -18.65 -3.56 5.26
N SER A 20 -19.36 -3.90 6.34
CA SER A 20 -18.77 -4.23 7.64
C SER A 20 -17.74 -5.37 7.60
N ARG A 21 -17.79 -6.24 6.58
CA ARG A 21 -16.79 -7.31 6.37
C ARG A 21 -15.36 -6.76 6.22
N ALA A 22 -15.22 -5.51 5.81
CA ALA A 22 -13.93 -4.83 5.76
C ALA A 22 -13.25 -4.72 7.13
N MET A 23 -14.00 -4.76 8.23
CA MET A 23 -13.44 -4.60 9.58
C MET A 23 -12.40 -5.68 9.91
N THR A 24 -12.48 -6.86 9.33
CA THR A 24 -11.54 -7.96 9.59
C THR A 24 -10.31 -7.93 8.69
N SER A 25 -10.21 -6.97 7.76
CA SER A 25 -9.04 -6.84 6.90
C SER A 25 -7.80 -6.49 7.72
N GLN A 26 -6.76 -7.31 7.59
CA GLN A 26 -5.43 -7.13 8.19
C GLN A 26 -4.39 -6.72 7.13
N ALA A 27 -4.82 -6.06 6.06
CA ALA A 27 -3.92 -5.59 5.02
C ALA A 27 -2.92 -4.58 5.58
N LEU A 28 -1.64 -4.74 5.23
CA LEU A 28 -0.53 -3.95 5.76
C LEU A 28 0.48 -3.66 4.66
N GLY A 29 1.06 -2.46 4.66
CA GLY A 29 2.08 -2.06 3.71
C GLY A 29 3.28 -1.49 4.45
N GLY A 30 4.48 -1.69 3.89
CA GLY A 30 5.69 -1.21 4.52
C GLY A 30 6.94 -1.39 3.68
N ILE A 31 8.03 -0.93 4.25
CA ILE A 31 9.39 -1.04 3.73
C ILE A 31 10.20 -1.92 4.69
N MET A 32 10.85 -2.95 4.16
CA MET A 32 11.81 -3.78 4.88
C MET A 32 13.17 -3.64 4.20
N GLY A 33 14.09 -2.87 4.81
CA GLY A 33 15.37 -2.52 4.20
C GLY A 33 15.18 -1.71 2.92
N LYS A 34 15.53 -2.31 1.77
CA LYS A 34 15.36 -1.74 0.42
C LYS A 34 14.25 -2.44 -0.38
N THR A 35 13.27 -3.01 0.31
CA THR A 35 12.18 -3.77 -0.31
C THR A 35 10.84 -3.25 0.16
N LEU A 36 9.94 -2.94 -0.78
CA LEU A 36 8.52 -2.69 -0.49
C LEU A 36 7.80 -4.01 -0.29
N VAL A 37 7.01 -4.11 0.77
CA VAL A 37 6.27 -5.32 1.14
C VAL A 37 4.82 -4.95 1.42
N PHE A 38 3.89 -5.66 0.80
CA PHE A 38 2.46 -5.54 1.04
C PHE A 38 1.87 -6.90 1.42
N ILE A 39 1.12 -6.93 2.51
CA ILE A 39 0.37 -8.07 2.99
C ILE A 39 -1.09 -7.84 2.61
N LEU A 40 -1.65 -8.74 1.80
CA LEU A 40 -2.99 -8.61 1.24
C LEU A 40 -3.88 -9.79 1.65
N PRO A 41 -5.22 -9.61 1.72
CA PRO A 41 -6.15 -10.71 1.92
C PRO A 41 -6.12 -11.71 0.75
N GLY A 42 -6.51 -12.97 1.01
CA GLY A 42 -6.45 -14.04 0.02
C GLY A 42 -7.48 -13.99 -1.11
N SER A 43 -8.45 -13.07 -1.08
CA SER A 43 -9.46 -12.98 -2.13
C SER A 43 -8.94 -12.17 -3.33
N THR A 44 -9.19 -12.65 -4.55
CA THR A 44 -8.79 -11.95 -5.78
C THR A 44 -9.34 -10.53 -5.83
N ALA A 45 -10.59 -10.30 -5.41
CA ALA A 45 -11.19 -8.97 -5.37
C ALA A 45 -10.43 -8.00 -4.44
N ALA A 46 -9.96 -8.46 -3.28
CA ALA A 46 -9.18 -7.64 -2.37
C ALA A 46 -7.79 -7.31 -2.95
N VAL A 47 -7.15 -8.29 -3.59
CA VAL A 47 -5.85 -8.08 -4.26
C VAL A 47 -5.99 -7.08 -5.39
N THR A 48 -6.99 -7.23 -6.26
CA THR A 48 -7.27 -6.29 -7.36
C THR A 48 -7.54 -4.89 -6.82
N LEU A 49 -8.38 -4.75 -5.78
CA LEU A 49 -8.66 -3.47 -5.15
C LEU A 49 -7.39 -2.79 -4.63
N ALA A 50 -6.53 -3.54 -3.92
CA ALA A 50 -5.28 -3.02 -3.38
C ALA A 50 -4.32 -2.57 -4.49
N LEU A 51 -4.17 -3.39 -5.53
CA LEU A 51 -3.27 -3.11 -6.65
C LEU A 51 -3.72 -1.87 -7.42
N ASP A 52 -4.97 -1.85 -7.86
CA ASP A 52 -5.48 -0.84 -8.78
C ASP A 52 -5.67 0.52 -8.12
N ARG A 53 -6.09 0.54 -6.85
CA ARG A 53 -6.47 1.78 -6.16
C ARG A 53 -5.37 2.36 -5.30
N LEU A 54 -4.42 1.55 -4.83
CA LEU A 54 -3.41 1.97 -3.85
C LEU A 54 -1.98 1.69 -4.31
N ILE A 55 -1.63 0.44 -4.59
CA ILE A 55 -0.22 0.03 -4.75
C ILE A 55 0.34 0.57 -6.08
N ILE A 56 -0.30 0.28 -7.21
CA ILE A 56 0.23 0.66 -8.53
C ILE A 56 0.29 2.19 -8.69
N PRO A 57 -0.76 2.96 -8.33
CA PRO A 57 -0.70 4.43 -8.41
C PRO A 57 0.44 5.04 -7.59
N GLU A 58 0.72 4.49 -6.41
CA GLU A 58 1.68 5.07 -5.46
C GLU A 58 3.10 4.48 -5.61
N LEU A 59 3.27 3.39 -6.37
CA LEU A 59 4.52 2.63 -6.49
C LEU A 59 5.71 3.51 -6.87
N SER A 60 5.52 4.41 -7.83
CA SER A 60 6.60 5.30 -8.31
C SER A 60 7.08 6.26 -7.21
N HIS A 61 6.17 6.74 -6.37
CA HIS A 61 6.52 7.61 -5.26
C HIS A 61 7.21 6.82 -4.14
N LEU A 62 6.69 5.64 -3.79
CA LEU A 62 7.29 4.78 -2.77
C LEU A 62 8.70 4.32 -3.13
N LEU A 63 8.97 4.02 -4.40
CA LEU A 63 10.31 3.65 -4.87
C LEU A 63 11.30 4.83 -4.77
N LYS A 64 10.85 6.07 -5.04
CA LYS A 64 11.69 7.25 -4.84
C LYS A 64 12.01 7.47 -3.35
N GLN A 65 11.04 7.27 -2.47
CA GLN A 65 11.28 7.33 -1.02
C GLN A 65 12.27 6.25 -0.57
N LEU A 66 12.17 5.04 -1.13
CA LEU A 66 13.03 3.91 -0.79
C LEU A 66 14.51 4.12 -1.17
N HIS A 67 14.76 4.75 -2.32
CA HIS A 67 16.11 5.01 -2.82
C HIS A 67 16.69 6.35 -2.35
N GLY A 68 15.89 7.15 -1.64
CA GLY A 68 16.19 8.54 -1.35
C GLY A 68 16.05 9.41 -2.61
N SER A 69 15.62 10.66 -2.45
CA SER A 69 15.91 11.67 -3.47
C SER A 69 17.41 11.64 -3.78
N PRO A 70 17.85 11.78 -5.05
CA PRO A 70 19.27 12.01 -5.32
C PRO A 70 19.76 13.15 -4.41
N PRO A 71 20.98 13.06 -3.85
CA PRO A 71 21.52 14.13 -3.02
C PRO A 71 21.37 15.44 -3.79
N ASP A 72 20.68 16.39 -3.16
CA ASP A 72 20.46 17.73 -3.68
C ASP A 72 21.82 18.31 -4.09
N GLY A 73 22.04 18.51 -5.40
CA GLY A 73 23.33 19.03 -5.89
C GLY A 73 23.89 18.49 -7.20
N GLN A 74 23.19 17.68 -7.99
CA GLN A 74 23.57 17.46 -9.40
C GLN A 74 22.40 17.76 -10.34
N LYS A 75 22.19 19.06 -10.53
CA LYS A 75 21.57 19.65 -11.72
C LYS A 75 22.65 20.39 -12.49
#